data_AF-A0A2H0P952-F1
#
_entry.id   AF-A0A2H0P952-F1
#
_cell.length_a   1.000
_cell.length_b   1.000
_cell.length_c   1.000
_cell.angle_alpha   90.00
_cell.angle_beta   90.00
_cell.angle_gamma   90.00
#
_symmetry.space_group_name_H-M   'P 1'
#
loop_
_entity.id
_entity.type
_entity.pdbx_description
1 polymer ?
#
loop_
_entity_poly.entity_id
_entity_poly.type
_entity_poly.pdbx_seq_one_letter_code
_entity_poly.pdbx_strand_id
1 'polypeptide(L)' 'SLLPVGLMQTIASVDKGYWYARSPEFLQLPLMATLRWLRVPGDAVFAIGAVALVLFILGLATGHSYAEKTEAA' A
#
# COMPACT_ATOMS: atom_id res chain seq x y z
N SER A 1 -6.43 -1.10 4.53
CA SER A 1 -6.28 0.24 5.14
C SER A 1 -5.77 0.09 6.57
N LEU A 2 -4.60 0.67 6.88
CA LEU A 2 -3.95 0.46 8.18
C LEU A 2 -4.63 1.24 9.31
N LEU A 3 -5.13 2.44 9.01
CA LEU A 3 -5.68 3.36 10.00
C LEU A 3 -7.00 2.85 10.64
N PRO A 4 -8.01 2.37 9.88
CA PRO A 4 -9.24 1.86 10.48
C PRO A 4 -9.03 0.57 11.30
N VAL A 5 -8.18 -0.33 10.80
CA VAL A 5 -7.84 -1.58 11.51
C VAL A 5 -7.06 -1.28 12.80
N GLY A 6 -6.09 -0.37 12.74
CA GLY A 6 -5.32 0.06 13.91
C GLY A 6 -6.19 0.74 14.96
N LEU A 7 -7.13 1.61 14.56
CA LEU A 7 -8.06 2.24 15.49
C LEU A 7 -8.94 1.22 16.20
N MET A 8 -9.48 0.23 15.48
CA MET A 8 -10.26 -0.84 16.10
C MET A 8 -9.42 -1.75 17.00
N GLN A 9 -8.16 -2.03 16.65
CA GLN A 9 -7.26 -2.77 17.53
C GLN A 9 -6.97 -2.00 18.82
N THR A 10 -6.80 -0.69 18.75
CA THR A 10 -6.60 0.17 19.92
C THR A 10 -7.83 0.16 20.82
N ILE A 11 -9.03 0.35 20.25
CA ILE A 11 -10.28 0.30 21.01
C ILE A 11 -10.47 -1.09 21.65
N ALA A 12 -10.29 -2.17 20.89
CA ALA A 12 -10.40 -3.54 21.40
C ALA A 12 -9.37 -3.84 22.51
N SER A 13 -8.18 -3.23 22.43
CA SER A 13 -7.14 -3.36 23.47
C SER A 13 -7.57 -2.70 24.77
N VAL A 14 -8.28 -1.58 24.71
CA VAL A 14 -8.82 -0.87 25.87
C VAL A 14 -10.01 -1.62 26.48
N ASP A 15 -10.94 -2.09 25.64
CA ASP A 15 -12.19 -2.69 26.12
C ASP A 15 -12.05 -4.14 26.61
N LYS A 16 -11.19 -4.93 25.96
CA LYS A 16 -11.07 -6.39 26.19
C LYS A 16 -9.65 -6.84 26.51
N GLY A 17 -8.69 -5.92 26.51
CA GLY A 17 -7.29 -6.20 26.73
C GLY A 17 -6.53 -6.50 25.44
N TYR A 18 -5.21 -6.30 25.49
CA TYR A 18 -4.32 -6.45 24.33
C TYR A 18 -4.34 -7.85 23.71
N TRP A 19 -4.48 -8.88 24.55
CA TRP A 19 -4.53 -10.28 24.12
C TRP A 19 -5.70 -10.51 23.14
N TYR A 20 -6.84 -9.88 23.38
CA TYR A 20 -8.03 -9.99 22.54
C TYR A 20 -7.87 -9.22 21.23
N ALA A 21 -7.31 -8.01 21.26
CA ALA A 21 -7.06 -7.22 20.05
C ALA A 21 -6.08 -7.89 19.07
N ARG A 22 -5.23 -8.79 19.57
CA ARG A 22 -4.28 -9.61 18.80
C ARG A 22 -4.81 -11.01 18.48
N SER A 23 -6.00 -11.36 18.94
CA SER A 23 -6.49 -12.73 18.87
C SER A 23 -6.98 -13.09 17.46
N PRO A 24 -6.97 -14.38 17.09
CA PRO A 24 -7.52 -14.84 15.82
C PRO A 24 -8.99 -14.47 15.66
N GLU A 25 -9.77 -14.54 16.73
CA GLU A 25 -11.21 -14.25 16.73
C GLU A 25 -11.47 -12.80 16.31
N PHE A 26 -10.67 -11.86 16.80
CA PHE A 26 -10.76 -10.46 16.41
C PHE A 26 -10.28 -10.21 14.98
N LEU A 27 -9.15 -10.78 14.58
CA LEU A 27 -8.55 -10.56 13.25
C LEU A 27 -9.31 -11.25 12.10
N GLN A 28 -10.05 -12.31 12.39
CA GLN A 28 -10.86 -13.06 11.44
C GLN A 28 -12.28 -12.49 11.28
N LEU A 29 -12.65 -11.45 12.03
CA LEU A 29 -13.92 -10.77 11.84
C LEU A 29 -14.11 -10.37 10.37
N PRO A 30 -15.33 -10.53 9.81
CA PRO A 30 -15.60 -10.21 8.41
C PRO A 30 -15.30 -8.74 8.09
N LEU A 31 -15.54 -7.83 9.04
CA LEU A 31 -15.17 -6.41 8.92
C LEU A 31 -13.66 -6.21 8.76
N MET A 32 -12.83 -6.96 9.50
CA MET A 32 -11.37 -6.89 9.39
C MET A 32 -10.87 -7.40 8.05
N ALA A 33 -11.54 -8.41 7.48
CA ALA A 33 -11.27 -8.86 6.12
C ALA A 33 -11.55 -7.73 5.12
N THR A 34 -12.74 -7.13 5.16
CA THR A 34 -13.12 -6.02 4.26
C THR A 34 -12.13 -4.85 4.32
N LEU A 35 -11.75 -4.43 5.53
CA LEU A 35 -10.81 -3.31 5.70
C LEU A 35 -9.38 -3.65 5.24
N ARG A 36 -8.94 -4.91 5.35
CA ARG A 36 -7.68 -5.35 4.74
C ARG A 36 -7.76 -5.28 3.23
N TRP A 37 -8.82 -5.80 2.63
CA TRP A 37 -9.03 -5.79 1.17
C TRP A 37 -9.13 -4.38 0.59
N LEU A 38 -9.66 -3.41 1.34
CA LEU A 38 -9.69 -2.00 0.94
C LEU A 38 -8.28 -1.41 0.69
N ARG A 39 -7.21 -2.06 1.18
CA ARG A 39 -5.82 -1.64 0.88
C ARG A 39 -5.40 -1.96 -0.55
N VAL A 40 -5.89 -3.07 -1.11
CA VAL A 40 -5.39 -3.67 -2.35
C VAL A 40 -5.45 -2.70 -3.54
N PRO A 41 -6.50 -1.89 -3.74
CA PRO A 41 -6.53 -0.93 -4.84
C PRO A 41 -5.41 0.12 -4.74
N GLY A 42 -5.13 0.62 -3.53
CA GLY A 42 -4.06 1.59 -3.31
C GLY A 42 -2.67 0.98 -3.50
N ASP A 43 -2.47 -0.24 -3.00
CA ASP A 43 -1.21 -0.98 -3.21
C ASP A 43 -0.98 -1.27 -4.70
N ALA A 44 -2.03 -1.58 -5.47
CA ALA A 44 -1.92 -1.80 -6.91
C ALA A 44 -1.48 -0.54 -7.67
N VAL A 45 -2.08 0.62 -7.37
CA VAL A 45 -1.68 1.91 -7.97
C VAL A 45 -0.24 2.25 -7.61
N PHE A 46 0.14 2.08 -6.33
CA PHE A 46 1.50 2.31 -5.88
C PHE A 46 2.51 1.39 -6.57
N ALA A 47 2.18 0.10 -6.72
CA ALA A 47 3.02 -0.87 -7.42
C ALA A 47 3.22 -0.51 -8.90
N ILE A 48 2.17 -0.07 -9.60
CA ILE A 48 2.27 0.40 -10.99
C ILE A 48 3.23 1.59 -11.09
N GLY A 49 3.10 2.57 -10.19
CA GLY A 49 4.00 3.72 -10.14
C GLY A 49 5.46 3.33 -9.88
N ALA A 50 5.69 2.39 -8.98
CA ALA A 50 7.03 1.87 -8.70
C ALA A 50 7.64 1.17 -9.93
N VAL A 51 6.86 0.34 -10.64
CA VAL A 51 7.32 -0.31 -11.88
C VAL A 51 7.64 0.72 -12.95
N ALA A 52 6.79 1.74 -13.15
CA ALA A 52 7.04 2.80 -14.10
C ALA A 52 8.35 3.56 -13.79
N LEU A 53 8.62 3.84 -12.50
CA LEU A 53 9.87 4.46 -12.06
C LEU A 53 11.09 3.58 -12.35
N VAL A 54 10.99 2.27 -12.08
CA VAL A 54 12.07 1.31 -12.38
C VAL A 54 12.35 1.28 -13.88
N LEU A 55 11.31 1.22 -14.71
CA LEU A 55 11.46 1.24 -16.17
C LEU A 55 12.10 2.55 -16.66
N PHE A 56 11.74 3.69 -16.07
CA PHE A 56 12.35 4.97 -16.38
C PHE A 56 13.84 5.01 -16.02
N ILE A 57 14.22 4.54 -14.83
CA ILE A 57 15.62 4.47 -14.40
C ILE A 57 16.42 3.52 -15.30
N LEU A 58 15.85 2.37 -15.67
CA LEU A 58 16.48 1.45 -16.63
C LEU A 58 16.65 2.11 -17.99
N GLY A 59 15.64 2.83 -18.47
CA GLY A 59 15.69 3.60 -19.71
C GLY A 59 16.75 4.72 -19.70
N LEU A 60 16.98 5.36 -18.55
CA LEU A 60 18.09 6.30 -18.37
C LEU A 60 19.45 5.59 -18.44
N ALA A 61 19.59 4.42 -17.81
CA ALA A 61 20.82 3.66 -17.82
C ALA A 61 21.17 3.09 -19.21
N THR A 62 20.16 2.68 -19.99
CA THR A 62 20.33 2.16 -21.36
C THR A 62 20.28 3.25 -22.43
N GLY A 63 20.15 4.52 -22.04
CA GLY A 63 20.12 5.68 -22.93
C GLY A 63 18.87 5.86 -23.79
N HIS A 64 17.82 5.07 -23.57
CA HIS A 64 16.55 5.18 -24.30
C HIS A 64 15.64 6.29 -23.75
N SER A 65 15.90 6.79 -22.54
CA SER A 65 15.12 7.86 -21.90
C SER A 65 15.81 9.23 -21.90
N TYR A 66 16.89 9.41 -22.67
CA TYR A 66 17.42 10.76 -22.90
C TYR A 66 16.43 11.55 -23.76
N ALA A 67 16.05 12.74 -23.30
CA ALA A 67 15.32 13.67 -24.14
C ALA A 67 16.25 14.06 -25.30
N GLU A 68 15.91 13.64 -26.52
CA GLU A 68 16.56 14.17 -27.71
C GLU A 68 16.33 15.68 -27.71
N LYS A 69 17.41 16.43 -27.90
CA LYS A 69 17.37 17.88 -27.90
C LYS A 69 16.68 18.27 -29.21
N THR A 70 15.34 18.33 -29.21
CA THR A 70 14.57 18.91 -30.31
C THR A 70 15.23 20.25 -30.62
N GLU A 71 15.83 20.31 -31.81
CA GLU A 71 16.46 21.50 -32.37
C GLU A 71 15.53 22.68 -32.15
N ALA A 72 15.96 23.58 -31.26
CA ALA A 72 15.54 24.96 -31.33
C ALA A 72 16.15 25.52 -32.61
N ALA A 73 15.43 25.33 -33.72
CA ALA A 73 15.60 26.00 -34.99
C ALA A 73 14.46 27.01 -35.15
#